data_AF-A0A6I1YWF4-F1
#
_entry.id   AF-A0A6I1YWF4-F1
#
_cell.length_a   1.000
_cell.length_b   1.000
_cell.length_c   1.000
_cell.angle_alpha   90.00
_cell.angle_beta   90.00
_cell.angle_gamma   90.00
#
_symmetry.space_group_name_H-M   'P 1'
#
loop_
_entity.id
_entity.type
_entity.pdbx_description
1 polymer ?
#
loop_
_entity_poly.entity_id
_entity_poly.type
_entity_poly.pdbx_seq_one_letter_code
_entity_poly.pdbx_strand_id
1 'polypeptide(L)'
;MTGQDDWEREFDHRWANSAVHKEPSARARMLAARWKESPPNPAPFRADPGPVPRRASWASTAVVFGCVIAVIVLIGLLQFGSSY
;
A
#
# COMPACT_ATOMS: atom_id res chain seq x y z
N MET A 1 1.08 -32.71 -21.97
CA MET A 1 2.36 -32.07 -22.34
C MET A 1 2.40 -30.74 -21.60
N THR A 2 3.36 -30.59 -20.70
CA THR A 2 3.52 -29.51 -19.73
C THR A 2 3.95 -28.23 -20.44
N GLY A 3 3.19 -27.15 -20.25
CA GLY A 3 3.44 -25.85 -20.88
C GLY A 3 3.56 -24.74 -19.85
N GLN A 4 4.50 -24.86 -18.91
CA GLN A 4 4.69 -23.84 -17.87
C GLN A 4 6.13 -23.74 -17.37
N ASP A 5 7.14 -23.81 -18.25
CA ASP A 5 8.54 -23.74 -17.83
C ASP A 5 9.37 -22.89 -18.81
N ASP A 6 9.25 -21.55 -18.84
CA ASP A 6 10.32 -20.70 -19.45
C ASP A 6 10.22 -19.18 -19.17
N TRP A 7 9.91 -18.77 -17.94
CA TRP A 7 9.94 -17.33 -17.58
C TRP A 7 10.97 -16.98 -16.50
N GLU A 8 11.88 -17.90 -16.17
CA GLU A 8 13.13 -17.58 -15.48
C GLU A 8 14.11 -16.92 -16.47
N ARG A 9 13.82 -15.67 -16.88
CA ARG A 9 14.85 -14.86 -17.55
C ARG A 9 15.89 -14.47 -16.53
N GLU A 10 16.97 -15.25 -16.48
CA GLU A 10 18.17 -14.87 -15.76
C GLU A 10 18.67 -13.53 -16.31
N PHE A 11 18.65 -12.52 -15.47
CA PHE A 11 19.03 -11.18 -15.87
C PHE A 11 20.55 -11.13 -16.08
N ASP A 12 20.98 -10.85 -17.30
CA ASP A 12 22.42 -10.80 -17.60
C ASP A 12 23.07 -9.57 -16.97
N HIS A 13 23.61 -9.79 -15.77
CA HIS A 13 24.35 -8.79 -15.03
C HIS A 13 25.64 -8.35 -15.74
N ARG A 14 26.24 -9.16 -16.62
CA ARG A 14 27.44 -8.76 -17.37
C ARG A 14 27.10 -7.72 -18.43
N TRP A 15 26.03 -7.96 -19.20
CA TRP A 15 25.52 -6.98 -20.16
C TRP A 15 25.14 -5.67 -19.47
N ALA A 16 24.37 -5.72 -18.39
CA ALA A 16 23.95 -4.52 -17.65
C ALA A 16 25.16 -3.75 -17.06
N ASN A 17 26.19 -4.45 -16.60
CA ASN A 17 27.39 -3.82 -16.05
C ASN A 17 28.35 -3.25 -17.10
N SER A 18 28.30 -3.76 -18.34
CA SER A 18 29.13 -3.33 -19.47
C SER A 18 28.69 -2.02 -20.13
N ALA A 19 27.54 -1.46 -19.74
CA ALA A 19 27.08 -0.18 -20.27
C ALA A 19 28.07 0.96 -19.98
N VAL A 20 28.50 1.66 -21.03
CA VAL A 20 29.44 2.80 -20.95
C VAL A 20 28.85 3.95 -20.13
N HIS A 21 27.54 4.15 -20.22
CA HIS A 21 26.82 5.20 -19.49
C HIS A 21 25.87 4.59 -18.47
N LYS A 22 26.18 4.81 -17.19
CA LYS A 22 25.31 4.45 -16.07
C LYS A 22 24.64 5.71 -15.56
N GLU A 23 23.55 6.10 -16.19
CA GLU A 23 22.75 7.18 -15.65
C GLU A 23 21.99 6.71 -14.39
N PRO A 24 21.93 7.54 -13.33
CA PRO A 24 21.08 7.22 -12.18
C PRO A 24 19.63 7.08 -12.64
N SER A 25 18.91 6.13 -12.06
CA SER A 25 17.47 5.99 -12.29
C SER A 25 16.76 7.31 -12.00
N ALA A 26 15.66 7.60 -12.70
CA ALA A 26 14.91 8.84 -12.50
C ALA A 26 14.59 9.09 -11.01
N ARG A 27 14.25 8.02 -10.27
CA ARG A 27 14.03 8.05 -8.82
C ARG A 27 15.30 8.41 -8.03
N ALA A 28 16.47 7.88 -8.40
CA ALA A 28 17.73 8.24 -7.76
C ALA A 28 18.06 9.73 -7.95
N ARG A 29 17.77 10.30 -9.14
CA ARG A 29 17.93 11.75 -9.38
C ARG A 29 16.97 12.58 -8.53
N MET A 30 15.70 12.16 -8.42
CA MET A 30 14.71 12.83 -7.57
C MET A 30 15.10 12.80 -6.08
N LEU A 31 15.60 11.67 -5.58
CA LEU A 31 16.10 11.57 -4.21
C LEU A 31 17.33 12.42 -3.99
N ALA A 32 18.29 12.42 -4.93
CA ALA A 32 19.48 13.27 -4.86
C ALA A 32 19.12 14.76 -4.79
N ALA A 33 18.12 15.20 -5.57
CA ALA A 33 17.61 16.57 -5.50
C ALA A 33 16.95 16.88 -4.14
N ARG A 34 16.09 15.97 -3.65
CA ARG A 34 15.41 16.12 -2.35
C ARG A 34 16.38 16.13 -1.16
N TRP A 35 17.43 15.32 -1.21
CA TRP A 35 18.39 15.13 -0.12
C TRP A 35 19.57 16.09 -0.15
N LYS A 36 19.68 16.95 -1.18
CA LYS A 36 20.70 17.99 -1.26
C LYS A 36 20.64 18.97 -0.08
N GLU A 37 19.42 19.31 0.35
CA GLU A 37 19.18 20.29 1.42
C GLU A 37 18.80 19.64 2.75
N SER A 38 18.27 18.41 2.74
CA SER A 38 17.82 17.70 3.93
C SER A 38 18.12 16.20 3.78
N PRO A 39 19.35 15.77 4.12
CA PRO A 39 19.72 14.37 4.02
C PRO A 39 18.90 13.53 5.02
N PRO A 40 18.60 12.26 4.68
CA PRO A 40 17.96 11.35 5.62
C PRO A 40 18.91 11.03 6.77
N ASN A 41 18.34 10.76 7.96
CA ASN A 41 19.13 10.29 9.09
C ASN A 41 19.84 8.96 8.75
N PRO A 42 21.08 8.74 9.26
CA PRO A 42 21.79 7.50 9.05
C PRO A 42 20.98 6.33 9.61
N ALA A 43 20.69 5.36 8.74
CA ALA A 43 19.98 4.15 9.09
C ALA A 43 20.86 2.93 8.75
N PRO A 44 20.80 1.85 9.53
CA PRO A 44 21.53 0.63 9.22
C PRO A 44 21.08 0.05 7.87
N PHE A 45 21.98 -0.68 7.20
CA PHE A 45 21.74 -1.31 5.88
C PHE A 45 20.50 -2.24 5.85
N ARG A 46 20.06 -2.69 7.03
CA ARG A 46 18.85 -3.46 7.28
C ARG A 46 18.07 -2.84 8.44
N ALA A 47 17.72 -1.56 8.33
CA ALA A 47 16.78 -0.97 9.27
C ALA A 47 15.48 -1.78 9.22
N ASP A 48 15.10 -2.31 10.38
CA ASP A 48 13.80 -2.96 10.54
C ASP A 48 12.73 -1.92 10.15
N PRO A 49 11.77 -2.23 9.26
CA PRO A 49 10.67 -1.33 9.00
C PRO A 49 10.02 -0.98 10.34
N GLY A 50 10.22 0.26 10.79
CA GLY A 50 9.61 0.76 12.01
C GLY A 50 8.09 0.59 11.95
N PRO A 51 7.38 0.67 13.10
CA PRO A 51 5.95 0.41 13.16
C PRO A 51 5.22 1.21 12.08
N VAL A 52 4.73 0.52 11.05
CA VAL A 52 3.91 1.16 10.03
C VAL A 52 2.63 1.61 10.72
N PRO A 53 2.17 2.86 10.53
CA PRO A 53 0.91 3.29 11.10
C PRO A 53 -0.21 2.46 10.45
N ARG A 54 -0.65 1.40 11.15
CA ARG A 54 -1.88 0.69 10.81
C ARG A 54 -3.01 1.66 11.09
N ARG A 55 -3.39 2.45 10.09
CA ARG A 55 -4.69 3.10 10.07
C ARG A 55 -5.74 2.00 10.03
N ALA A 56 -6.14 1.51 11.20
CA ALA A 56 -7.29 0.64 11.33
C ALA A 56 -8.52 1.49 10.97
N SER A 57 -8.88 1.52 9.69
CA SER A 57 -10.02 2.30 9.21
C SER A 57 -11.33 1.57 9.53
N TRP A 58 -11.68 1.48 10.82
CA TRP A 58 -12.97 0.93 11.26
C TRP A 58 -14.15 1.83 10.89
N ALA A 59 -13.89 2.97 10.22
CA ALA A 59 -14.89 3.88 9.72
C ALA A 59 -15.93 3.17 8.83
N SER A 60 -15.50 2.31 7.90
CA SER A 60 -16.45 1.54 7.07
C SER A 60 -17.31 0.61 7.92
N THR A 61 -16.71 -0.10 8.87
CA THR A 61 -17.43 -0.99 9.78
C THR A 61 -18.48 -0.22 10.60
N ALA A 62 -18.10 0.92 11.18
CA ALA A 62 -19.00 1.76 11.96
C ALA A 62 -20.18 2.30 11.14
N VAL A 63 -19.94 2.71 9.89
CA VAL A 63 -21.01 3.18 8.98
C VAL A 63 -22.00 2.07 8.66
N VAL A 64 -21.52 0.85 8.39
CA VAL A 64 -22.39 -0.30 8.12
C VAL A 64 -23.26 -0.62 9.33
N PHE A 65 -22.67 -0.72 10.53
CA PHE A 65 -23.45 -0.97 11.74
C PHE A 65 -24.46 0.14 12.03
N GLY A 66 -24.09 1.41 11.80
CA GLY A 66 -25.02 2.54 11.92
C GLY A 66 -26.23 2.41 10.99
N CYS A 67 -26.00 2.06 9.72
CA CYS A 67 -27.07 1.82 8.75
C CYS A 67 -27.98 0.66 9.17
N VAL A 68 -27.41 -0.46 9.62
CA VAL A 68 -28.19 -1.63 10.06
C VAL A 68 -29.07 -1.27 11.27
N ILE A 69 -28.52 -0.57 12.27
CA ILE A 69 -29.28 -0.13 13.44
C ILE A 69 -30.41 0.83 13.03
N ALA A 70 -30.14 1.79 12.14
CA ALA A 70 -31.15 2.73 11.67
C ALA A 70 -32.32 2.02 10.97
N VAL A 71 -32.04 1.01 10.12
CA VAL A 71 -33.07 0.21 9.45
C VAL A 71 -33.90 -0.58 10.45
N ILE A 72 -33.26 -1.22 11.45
CA ILE A 72 -33.95 -1.98 12.50
C ILE A 72 -34.90 -1.06 13.29
N VAL A 73 -34.43 0.12 13.70
CA VAL A 73 -35.23 1.10 14.43
C VAL A 73 -36.40 1.60 13.58
N LEU A 74 -36.17 1.92 12.30
CA LEU A 74 -37.21 2.37 11.38
C LEU A 74 -38.31 1.32 11.21
N ILE A 75 -37.93 0.06 10.97
CA ILE A 75 -38.88 -1.05 10.83
C ILE A 75 -39.67 -1.24 12.13
N GLY A 76 -38.99 -1.17 13.28
CA GLY A 76 -39.64 -1.25 14.59
C GLY A 76 -40.70 -0.17 14.75
N LEU A 77 -40.36 1.09 14.48
CA LEU A 77 -41.28 2.22 14.59
C LEU A 77 -42.52 2.06 13.68
N LEU A 78 -42.33 1.58 12.45
CA LEU A 78 -43.43 1.33 11.52
C LEU A 78 -44.35 0.20 11.99
N GLN A 79 -43.79 -0.88 12.56
CA GLN A 79 -44.60 -1.97 13.12
C GLN A 79 -45.38 -1.54 14.36
N PHE A 80 -44.76 -0.79 15.29
CA PHE A 80 -45.45 -0.28 16.48
C PHE A 80 -46.54 0.73 16.13
N GLY A 81 -46.33 1.57 15.11
CA GLY A 81 -47.32 2.52 14.64
C GLY A 81 -48.50 1.89 13.88
N SER A 82 -48.31 0.73 13.25
CA SER A 82 -49.40 -0.01 12.59
C SER A 82 -50.27 -0.82 13.56
N SER A 83 -49.83 -0.99 14.80
CA SER A 83 -50.49 -1.85 15.80
C SER A 83 -51.37 -1.06 16.79
N TYR A 84 -51.40 0.27 16.68
CA TYR A 84 -52.32 1.19 17.37
C TYR A 84 -53.41 1.66 16.40
#